data_AF-A0A831RFD5-F1
#
_entry.id   AF-A0A831RFD5-F1
#
_cell.length_a   1.000
_cell.length_b   1.000
_cell.length_c   1.000
_cell.angle_alpha   90.00
_cell.angle_beta   90.00
_cell.angle_gamma   90.00
#
_symmetry.space_group_name_H-M   'P 1'
#
loop_
_entity.id
_entity.type
_entity.pdbx_description
1 polymer ?
#
loop_
_entity_poly.entity_id
_entity_poly.type
_entity_poly.pdbx_seq_one_letter_code
_entity_poly.pdbx_strand_id
1 'polypeptide(L)'
;MNIHEYQAKELLRSYQVPVPAGNVAFSDGQAYSIAEQIGGNRWVIKAQIHAGGRGKAGGVKAADSLDEVRKIADEMIGMTLVTHQTGPQGRVVKRVLVEEASEITAEYYLGFVIDRASQRITIVASCEGGVEIEEVARRSPEKIIKEAIDPAIGLADFQCRKVAAAMGLRDKERMTQMVRIMKRIYRCFRDKDALQAEINPLAQVNGGKLICLDAKFNFDDNALYRHPDVNELRDLDEEDPKEVEASGHGL
;
A
#
# COMPACT_ATOMS: atom_id res chain seq x y z
N MET A 1 6.19 10.60 -8.40
CA MET A 1 4.76 10.83 -8.08
C MET A 1 4.23 9.76 -7.14
N ASN A 2 3.54 10.14 -6.06
CA ASN A 2 2.84 9.22 -5.17
C ASN A 2 1.35 9.08 -5.58
N ILE A 3 0.74 7.96 -5.20
CA ILE A 3 -0.71 7.73 -5.33
C ILE A 3 -1.30 7.31 -3.99
N HIS A 4 -2.62 7.47 -3.85
CA HIS A 4 -3.37 7.04 -2.67
C HIS A 4 -3.45 5.51 -2.57
N GLU A 5 -3.71 5.00 -1.36
CA GLU A 5 -3.83 3.56 -1.10
C GLU A 5 -4.95 2.93 -1.94
N TYR A 6 -6.11 3.59 -2.09
CA TYR A 6 -7.20 3.05 -2.91
C TYR A 6 -6.78 2.87 -4.38
N GLN A 7 -6.04 3.83 -4.94
CA GLN A 7 -5.52 3.78 -6.30
C GLN A 7 -4.46 2.67 -6.43
N ALA A 8 -3.57 2.55 -5.43
CA ALA A 8 -2.59 1.47 -5.39
C ALA A 8 -3.26 0.10 -5.33
N LYS A 9 -4.35 -0.05 -4.57
CA LYS A 9 -5.14 -1.29 -4.49
C LYS A 9 -5.87 -1.61 -5.79
N GLU A 10 -6.45 -0.62 -6.46
CA GLU A 10 -7.06 -0.79 -7.78
C GLU A 10 -6.03 -1.25 -8.81
N LEU A 11 -4.84 -0.61 -8.81
CA LEU A 11 -3.74 -1.00 -9.66
C LEU A 11 -3.31 -2.44 -9.36
N LEU A 12 -3.06 -2.79 -8.10
CA LEU A 12 -2.74 -4.16 -7.68
C LEU A 12 -3.81 -5.18 -8.10
N ARG A 13 -5.10 -4.83 -7.97
CA ARG A 13 -6.24 -5.67 -8.38
C ARG A 13 -6.22 -5.93 -9.90
N SER A 14 -5.86 -4.94 -10.72
CA SER A 14 -5.71 -5.12 -12.17
C SER A 14 -4.60 -6.12 -12.55
N TYR A 15 -3.56 -6.23 -11.71
CA TYR A 15 -2.51 -7.26 -11.81
C TYR A 15 -2.86 -8.56 -11.07
N GLN A 16 -4.12 -8.71 -10.63
CA GLN A 16 -4.64 -9.87 -9.91
C GLN A 16 -3.96 -10.09 -8.55
N VAL A 17 -3.40 -9.06 -7.92
CA VAL A 17 -2.90 -9.14 -6.54
C VAL A 17 -4.11 -9.08 -5.59
N PRO A 18 -4.22 -9.99 -4.62
CA PRO A 18 -5.33 -10.00 -3.67
C PRO A 18 -5.25 -8.78 -2.74
N VAL A 19 -6.31 -7.99 -2.74
CA VAL A 19 -6.57 -6.84 -1.85
C VAL A 19 -7.99 -6.98 -1.30
N PRO A 20 -8.33 -6.39 -0.14
CA PRO A 20 -9.69 -6.41 0.38
C PRO A 20 -10.70 -5.81 -0.62
N ALA A 21 -11.96 -6.25 -0.51
CA ALA A 21 -13.06 -5.54 -1.13
C ALA A 21 -13.19 -4.17 -0.46
N GLY A 22 -13.23 -3.10 -1.25
CA GLY A 22 -13.25 -1.75 -0.72
C GLY A 22 -13.32 -0.72 -1.82
N ASN A 23 -13.82 0.46 -1.47
CA ASN A 23 -13.96 1.59 -2.38
C ASN A 23 -13.81 2.94 -1.64
N VAL A 24 -13.51 3.99 -2.38
CA VAL A 24 -13.30 5.34 -1.85
C VAL A 24 -14.62 6.09 -1.66
N ALA A 25 -14.73 6.80 -0.55
CA ALA A 25 -15.86 7.66 -0.21
C ALA A 25 -15.39 9.11 -0.01
N PHE A 26 -16.18 10.04 -0.53
CA PHE A 26 -16.01 11.49 -0.37
C PHE A 26 -17.04 12.10 0.60
N SER A 27 -17.94 11.28 1.15
CA SER A 27 -18.90 11.66 2.18
C SER A 27 -19.27 10.47 3.06
N ASP A 28 -19.84 10.77 4.22
CA ASP A 28 -20.43 9.80 5.14
C ASP A 28 -21.50 8.90 4.46
N GLY A 29 -22.35 9.49 3.63
CA GLY A 29 -23.38 8.76 2.88
C GLY A 29 -22.79 7.80 1.84
N GLN A 30 -21.73 8.19 1.14
CA GLN A 30 -21.01 7.28 0.23
C GLN A 30 -20.34 6.15 1.01
N ALA A 31 -19.73 6.46 2.15
CA ALA A 31 -19.10 5.46 3.01
C ALA A 31 -20.10 4.40 3.50
N TYR A 32 -21.30 4.82 3.90
CA TYR A 32 -22.40 3.93 4.24
C TYR A 32 -22.77 2.99 3.08
N SER A 33 -23.02 3.55 1.89
CA SER A 33 -23.40 2.75 0.72
C SER A 33 -22.32 1.75 0.30
N ILE A 34 -21.04 2.12 0.42
CA ILE A 34 -19.93 1.21 0.14
C ILE A 34 -19.89 0.07 1.14
N ALA A 35 -20.02 0.35 2.45
CA ALA A 35 -20.06 -0.68 3.47
C ALA A 35 -21.26 -1.63 3.30
N GLU A 36 -22.42 -1.09 2.95
CA GLU A 36 -23.61 -1.88 2.63
C GLU A 36 -23.38 -2.81 1.42
N GLN A 37 -22.75 -2.31 0.35
CA GLN A 37 -22.40 -3.10 -0.84
C GLN A 37 -21.35 -4.18 -0.58
N ILE A 38 -20.36 -3.89 0.25
CA ILE A 38 -19.36 -4.89 0.69
C ILE A 38 -20.06 -5.99 1.51
N GLY A 39 -21.03 -5.61 2.34
CA GLY A 39 -21.69 -6.51 3.27
C GLY A 39 -20.76 -6.92 4.42
N GLY A 40 -21.20 -7.91 5.20
CA GLY A 40 -20.49 -8.36 6.40
C GLY A 40 -20.92 -7.61 7.67
N ASN A 41 -20.10 -7.70 8.71
CA ASN A 41 -20.39 -7.15 10.04
C ASN A 41 -19.27 -6.25 10.60
N ARG A 42 -18.16 -6.08 9.85
CA ARG A 42 -17.04 -5.25 10.28
C ARG A 42 -16.31 -4.67 9.08
N TRP A 43 -15.96 -3.40 9.17
CA TRP A 43 -15.26 -2.64 8.13
C TRP A 43 -14.07 -1.88 8.72
N VAL A 44 -13.14 -1.50 7.84
CA VAL A 44 -12.04 -0.60 8.18
C VAL A 44 -12.18 0.66 7.33
N ILE A 45 -12.10 1.81 7.98
CA ILE A 45 -12.14 3.14 7.36
C ILE A 45 -10.75 3.75 7.48
N LYS A 46 -10.18 4.13 6.34
CA LYS A 46 -8.80 4.62 6.23
C LYS A 46 -8.75 5.97 5.55
N ALA A 47 -8.23 6.97 6.24
CA ALA A 47 -7.88 8.27 5.68
C ALA A 47 -6.94 8.10 4.47
N GLN A 48 -7.27 8.76 3.36
CA GLN A 48 -6.48 8.75 2.13
C GLN A 48 -5.66 10.05 2.05
N ILE A 49 -4.37 9.94 2.38
CA ILE A 49 -3.35 11.00 2.27
C ILE A 49 -2.04 10.36 1.78
N HIS A 50 -1.14 11.13 1.18
CA HIS A 50 0.16 10.64 0.70
C HIS A 50 1.21 10.51 1.83
N ALA A 51 0.85 9.83 2.93
CA ALA A 51 1.74 9.61 4.07
C ALA A 51 1.47 8.28 4.78
N GLY A 52 2.54 7.66 5.28
CA GLY A 52 2.48 6.49 6.17
C GLY A 52 2.17 6.86 7.63
N GLY A 53 2.13 5.86 8.50
CA GLY A 53 1.87 6.04 9.94
C GLY A 53 0.44 6.44 10.32
N ARG A 54 -0.50 6.35 9.37
CA ARG A 54 -1.92 6.79 9.54
C ARG A 54 -2.61 6.10 10.71
N GLY A 55 -2.37 4.80 10.92
CA GLY A 55 -2.98 4.06 12.02
C GLY A 55 -2.63 4.62 13.40
N LYS A 56 -1.35 4.93 13.65
CA LYS A 56 -0.90 5.55 14.91
C LYS A 56 -1.45 6.96 15.11
N ALA A 57 -1.78 7.65 14.02
CA ALA A 57 -2.35 9.00 14.02
C ALA A 57 -3.90 9.02 14.06
N GLY A 58 -4.56 7.86 14.19
CA GLY A 58 -6.02 7.77 14.23
C GLY A 58 -6.71 7.85 12.86
N GLY A 59 -5.93 7.81 11.77
CA GLY A 59 -6.42 7.79 10.39
C GLY A 59 -6.83 6.40 9.90
N VAL A 60 -6.85 5.38 10.76
CA VAL A 60 -7.37 4.04 10.47
C VAL A 60 -8.24 3.63 11.65
N LYS A 61 -9.54 3.39 11.43
CA LYS A 61 -10.49 2.94 12.46
C LYS A 61 -11.31 1.76 11.95
N ALA A 62 -11.68 0.86 12.85
CA ALA A 62 -12.64 -0.21 12.55
C ALA A 62 -14.06 0.23 12.95
N ALA A 63 -15.06 -0.29 12.26
CA ALA A 63 -16.48 -0.11 12.54
C ALA A 63 -17.19 -1.46 12.54
N ASP A 64 -18.08 -1.68 13.50
CA ASP A 64 -18.86 -2.91 13.68
C ASP A 64 -20.35 -2.73 13.26
N SER A 65 -20.70 -1.57 12.70
CA SER A 65 -22.01 -1.29 12.11
C SER A 65 -21.95 -0.24 11.00
N LEU A 66 -22.97 -0.21 10.13
CA LEU A 66 -23.06 0.80 9.05
C LEU A 66 -23.17 2.23 9.60
N ASP A 67 -23.84 2.41 10.75
CA ASP A 67 -23.93 3.72 11.42
C ASP A 67 -22.57 4.18 11.96
N GLU A 68 -21.76 3.24 12.47
CA GLU A 68 -20.38 3.55 12.88
C GLU A 68 -19.50 3.90 11.68
N VAL A 69 -19.64 3.21 10.54
CA VAL A 69 -18.92 3.57 9.29
C VAL A 69 -19.23 5.01 8.92
N ARG A 70 -20.51 5.38 8.91
CA ARG A 70 -20.98 6.73 8.59
C ARG A 70 -20.38 7.76 9.53
N LYS A 71 -20.48 7.53 10.84
CA LYS A 71 -19.94 8.43 11.87
C LYS A 71 -18.44 8.62 11.75
N ILE A 72 -17.69 7.53 11.56
CA ILE A 72 -16.23 7.58 11.43
C ILE A 72 -15.82 8.34 10.17
N ALA A 73 -16.52 8.14 9.05
CA ALA A 73 -16.25 8.86 7.82
C ALA A 73 -16.52 10.37 7.96
N ASP A 74 -17.62 10.76 8.62
CA ASP A 74 -17.94 12.16 8.90
C ASP A 74 -16.88 12.83 9.80
N GLU A 75 -16.40 12.12 10.83
CA GLU A 75 -15.31 12.61 11.69
C GLU A 75 -13.96 12.73 10.98
N MET A 76 -13.67 11.81 10.04
CA MET A 76 -12.38 11.79 9.34
C MET A 76 -12.32 12.80 8.19
N ILE A 77 -13.37 12.92 7.39
CA ILE A 77 -13.37 13.79 6.21
C ILE A 77 -13.37 15.25 6.66
N GLY A 78 -12.38 16.02 6.20
CA GLY A 78 -12.14 17.41 6.59
C GLY A 78 -11.21 17.58 7.78
N MET A 79 -10.87 16.51 8.52
CA MET A 79 -9.90 16.60 9.60
C MET A 79 -8.47 16.75 9.07
N THR A 80 -7.59 17.39 9.85
CA THR A 80 -6.16 17.43 9.56
C THR A 80 -5.47 16.25 10.25
N LEU A 81 -4.94 15.31 9.46
CA LEU A 81 -4.21 14.15 9.95
C LEU A 81 -2.70 14.47 10.02
N VAL A 82 -2.15 14.46 11.22
CA VAL A 82 -0.72 14.65 11.48
C VAL A 82 -0.07 13.29 11.70
N THR A 83 0.84 12.91 10.82
CA THR A 83 1.69 11.73 10.97
C THR A 83 3.15 12.14 11.12
N HIS A 84 4.01 11.21 11.50
CA HIS A 84 5.45 11.44 11.54
C HIS A 84 6.06 11.77 10.15
N GLN A 85 5.35 11.45 9.05
CA GLN A 85 5.78 11.73 7.67
C GLN A 85 5.21 13.05 7.13
N THR A 86 4.10 13.56 7.66
CA THR A 86 3.50 14.83 7.20
C THR A 86 4.09 16.07 7.87
N GLY A 87 4.79 15.91 9.00
CA GLY A 87 5.22 17.04 9.83
C GLY A 87 4.05 17.75 10.56
N PRO A 88 4.33 18.84 11.30
CA PRO A 88 3.35 19.53 12.15
C PRO A 88 2.11 20.05 11.42
N GLN A 89 2.25 20.37 10.13
CA GLN A 89 1.17 20.88 9.27
C GLN A 89 0.10 19.84 8.96
N GLY A 90 0.43 18.55 9.01
CA GLY A 90 -0.49 17.47 8.63
C GLY A 90 -0.96 17.53 7.18
N ARG A 91 -1.98 16.73 6.87
CA ARG A 91 -2.72 16.78 5.60
C ARG A 91 -4.22 16.72 5.88
N VAL A 92 -5.00 17.50 5.14
CA VAL A 92 -6.47 17.46 5.25
C VAL A 92 -6.98 16.21 4.55
N VAL A 93 -7.71 15.38 5.29
CA VAL A 93 -8.31 14.16 4.75
C VAL A 93 -9.51 14.54 3.90
N LYS A 94 -9.39 14.47 2.58
CA LYS A 94 -10.50 14.81 1.65
C LYS A 94 -11.39 13.61 1.31
N ARG A 95 -10.92 12.39 1.58
CA ARG A 95 -11.62 11.14 1.26
C ARG A 95 -11.12 10.00 2.15
N VAL A 96 -11.95 8.97 2.28
CA VAL A 96 -11.64 7.76 3.04
C VAL A 96 -11.81 6.52 2.17
N LEU A 97 -11.01 5.49 2.41
CA LEU A 97 -11.22 4.16 1.86
C LEU A 97 -12.02 3.36 2.88
N VAL A 98 -13.15 2.78 2.46
CA VAL A 98 -13.94 1.83 3.25
C VAL A 98 -13.71 0.45 2.68
N GLU A 99 -13.31 -0.49 3.53
CA GLU A 99 -13.00 -1.86 3.13
C GLU A 99 -13.48 -2.92 4.12
N GLU A 100 -13.61 -4.15 3.61
CA GLU A 100 -13.89 -5.34 4.41
C GLU A 100 -12.79 -5.56 5.46
N ALA A 101 -13.19 -5.75 6.73
CA ALA A 101 -12.24 -6.10 7.77
C ALA A 101 -11.76 -7.54 7.62
N SER A 102 -10.45 -7.74 7.67
CA SER A 102 -9.82 -9.05 7.59
C SER A 102 -9.44 -9.57 8.98
N GLU A 103 -9.68 -10.86 9.24
CA GLU A 103 -9.19 -11.54 10.45
C GLU A 103 -7.74 -11.98 10.26
N ILE A 104 -6.82 -11.18 10.81
CA ILE A 104 -5.38 -11.31 10.59
C ILE A 104 -4.78 -12.32 11.59
N THR A 105 -3.97 -13.24 11.07
CA THR A 105 -3.23 -14.25 11.85
C THR A 105 -1.71 -14.03 11.85
N ALA A 106 -1.20 -13.32 10.85
CA ALA A 106 0.19 -12.86 10.78
C ALA A 106 0.31 -11.68 9.82
N GLU A 107 1.29 -10.82 10.04
CA GLU A 107 1.58 -9.65 9.21
C GLU A 107 3.02 -9.70 8.72
N TYR A 108 3.21 -9.36 7.45
CA TYR A 108 4.50 -9.35 6.79
C TYR A 108 4.76 -7.99 6.13
N TYR A 109 6.04 -7.65 5.97
CA TYR A 109 6.46 -6.54 5.11
C TYR A 109 6.96 -7.08 3.78
N LEU A 110 6.51 -6.48 2.67
CA LEU A 110 7.04 -6.75 1.33
C LEU A 110 7.17 -5.44 0.55
N GLY A 111 8.39 -5.12 0.12
CA GLY A 111 8.71 -3.94 -0.67
C GLY A 111 9.55 -4.27 -1.90
N PHE A 112 9.39 -3.47 -2.94
CA PHE A 112 10.24 -3.41 -4.12
C PHE A 112 10.76 -1.98 -4.24
N VAL A 113 12.07 -1.83 -4.42
CA VAL A 113 12.73 -0.52 -4.57
C VAL A 113 13.82 -0.60 -5.63
N ILE A 114 14.15 0.52 -6.26
CA ILE A 114 15.39 0.64 -7.02
C ILE A 114 16.53 0.94 -6.05
N ASP A 115 17.36 -0.07 -5.77
CA ASP A 115 18.54 0.12 -4.94
C ASP A 115 19.65 0.77 -5.77
N ARG A 116 20.04 1.99 -5.40
CA ARG A 116 21.07 2.77 -6.10
C ARG A 116 22.45 2.16 -5.99
N ALA A 117 22.74 1.44 -4.91
CA ALA A 117 24.06 0.84 -4.70
C ALA A 117 24.30 -0.34 -5.65
N SER A 118 23.33 -1.23 -5.78
CA SER A 118 23.38 -2.35 -6.73
C SER A 118 22.92 -1.97 -8.14
N GLN A 119 22.23 -0.84 -8.31
CA GLN A 119 21.56 -0.42 -9.54
C GLN A 119 20.55 -1.47 -10.03
N ARG A 120 19.90 -2.15 -9.09
CA ARG A 120 18.91 -3.21 -9.35
C ARG A 120 17.60 -2.93 -8.65
N ILE A 121 16.51 -3.42 -9.23
CA ILE A 121 15.27 -3.62 -8.48
C ILE A 121 15.56 -4.66 -7.40
N THR A 122 15.27 -4.32 -6.15
CA THR A 122 15.55 -5.15 -4.99
C THR A 122 14.29 -5.37 -4.18
N ILE A 123 14.02 -6.63 -3.84
CA ILE A 123 12.99 -6.99 -2.87
C ILE A 123 13.55 -6.71 -1.48
N VAL A 124 12.76 -6.02 -0.66
CA VAL A 124 12.97 -5.88 0.78
C VAL A 124 11.80 -6.57 1.47
N ALA A 125 12.06 -7.53 2.35
CA ALA A 125 11.00 -8.27 3.03
C ALA A 125 11.33 -8.53 4.50
N SER A 126 10.30 -8.72 5.32
CA SER A 126 10.46 -9.04 6.75
C SER A 126 9.24 -9.80 7.28
N CYS A 127 9.45 -10.63 8.31
CA CYS A 127 8.37 -11.22 9.11
C CYS A 127 7.75 -10.23 10.11
N GLU A 128 8.31 -9.02 10.24
CA GLU A 128 7.78 -7.92 11.05
C GLU A 128 6.97 -6.98 10.14
N GLY A 129 5.71 -7.31 9.87
CA GLY A 129 4.76 -6.42 9.20
C GLY A 129 4.03 -5.49 10.18
N GLY A 130 3.31 -4.50 9.64
CA GLY A 130 2.47 -3.57 10.42
C GLY A 130 3.26 -2.49 11.17
N VAL A 131 4.58 -2.45 11.00
CA VAL A 131 5.51 -1.48 11.60
C VAL A 131 6.38 -0.82 10.53
N GLU A 132 6.97 0.33 10.86
CA GLU A 132 7.89 1.05 9.95
C GLU A 132 9.15 0.21 9.72
N ILE A 133 9.47 -0.06 8.46
CA ILE A 133 10.57 -0.98 8.11
C ILE A 133 11.94 -0.40 8.49
N GLU A 134 12.07 0.93 8.53
CA GLU A 134 13.26 1.64 8.97
C GLU A 134 13.52 1.46 10.48
N GLU A 135 12.48 1.24 11.28
CA GLU A 135 12.65 0.88 12.68
C GLU A 135 13.19 -0.55 12.80
N VAL A 136 12.63 -1.49 12.04
CA VAL A 136 13.10 -2.88 12.00
C VAL A 136 14.54 -2.95 11.53
N ALA A 137 14.90 -2.21 10.47
CA ALA A 137 16.27 -2.16 9.95
C ALA A 137 17.29 -1.62 10.97
N ARG A 138 16.88 -0.71 11.86
CA ARG A 138 17.74 -0.19 12.94
C ARG A 138 17.85 -1.13 14.14
N ARG A 139 16.75 -1.75 14.55
CA ARG A 139 16.68 -2.56 15.78
C ARG A 139 17.04 -4.03 15.57
N SER A 140 16.67 -4.58 14.43
CA SER A 140 16.79 -6.00 14.08
C SER A 140 17.13 -6.16 12.58
N PRO A 141 18.29 -5.66 12.11
CA PRO A 141 18.68 -5.71 10.71
C PRO A 141 18.70 -7.14 10.13
N GLU A 142 18.91 -8.15 10.96
CA GLU A 142 18.89 -9.57 10.59
C GLU A 142 17.51 -10.07 10.13
N LYS A 143 16.44 -9.36 10.47
CA LYS A 143 15.07 -9.66 10.02
C LYS A 143 14.77 -9.07 8.64
N ILE A 144 15.65 -8.21 8.13
CA ILE A 144 15.52 -7.61 6.79
C ILE A 144 16.14 -8.54 5.76
N ILE A 145 15.28 -9.05 4.88
CA ILE A 145 15.68 -9.87 3.74
C ILE A 145 15.80 -8.95 2.54
N LYS A 146 16.94 -9.03 1.85
CA LYS A 146 17.17 -8.32 0.57
C LYS A 146 17.48 -9.32 -0.53
N GLU A 147 16.81 -9.18 -1.66
CA GLU A 147 17.03 -10.02 -2.83
C GLU A 147 17.02 -9.16 -4.10
N ALA A 148 18.20 -8.98 -4.70
CA ALA A 148 18.36 -8.20 -5.93
C ALA A 148 17.90 -9.00 -7.15
N ILE A 149 17.25 -8.32 -8.10
CA ILE A 149 16.71 -8.94 -9.31
C ILE A 149 17.61 -8.60 -10.49
N ASP A 150 18.05 -9.63 -11.22
CA ASP A 150 18.77 -9.43 -12.47
C ASP A 150 17.80 -8.95 -13.56
N PRO A 151 18.08 -7.83 -14.26
CA PRO A 151 17.14 -7.28 -15.24
C PRO A 151 17.01 -8.11 -16.51
N ALA A 152 18.01 -8.93 -16.87
CA ALA A 152 17.95 -9.76 -18.06
C ALA A 152 17.02 -10.97 -17.86
N ILE A 153 17.00 -11.51 -16.64
CA ILE A 153 16.17 -12.68 -16.28
C ILE A 153 14.80 -12.24 -15.72
N GLY A 154 14.78 -11.12 -14.97
CA GLY A 154 13.65 -10.70 -14.15
C GLY A 154 13.50 -11.55 -12.88
N LEU A 155 12.40 -11.34 -12.16
CA LEU A 155 12.15 -12.03 -10.89
C LEU A 155 11.85 -13.53 -11.10
N ALA A 156 12.80 -14.37 -10.69
CA ALA A 156 12.70 -15.82 -10.82
C ALA A 156 11.97 -16.47 -9.63
N ASP A 157 11.27 -17.59 -9.89
CA ASP A 157 10.48 -18.27 -8.85
C ASP A 157 11.31 -18.74 -7.65
N PHE A 158 12.58 -19.12 -7.87
CA PHE A 158 13.45 -19.56 -6.77
C PHE A 158 13.79 -18.40 -5.83
N GLN A 159 13.92 -17.18 -6.33
CA GLN A 159 14.15 -15.98 -5.53
C GLN A 159 12.93 -15.70 -4.66
N CYS A 160 11.72 -15.78 -5.25
CA CYS A 160 10.48 -15.68 -4.48
C CYS A 160 10.40 -16.75 -3.38
N ARG A 161 10.71 -18.03 -3.69
CA ARG A 161 10.71 -19.09 -2.68
C ARG A 161 11.72 -18.85 -1.57
N LYS A 162 12.91 -18.34 -1.92
CA LYS A 162 13.96 -17.99 -0.95
C LYS A 162 13.48 -16.88 0.00
N VAL A 163 12.90 -15.81 -0.54
CA VAL A 163 12.35 -14.70 0.27
C VAL A 163 11.22 -15.19 1.17
N ALA A 164 10.26 -15.94 0.63
CA ALA A 164 9.13 -16.46 1.39
C ALA A 164 9.57 -17.40 2.52
N ALA A 165 10.52 -18.30 2.26
CA ALA A 165 11.08 -19.19 3.29
C ALA A 165 11.80 -18.41 4.40
N ALA A 166 12.53 -17.35 4.04
CA ALA A 166 13.20 -16.48 5.01
C ALA A 166 12.22 -15.68 5.87
N MET A 167 11.03 -15.35 5.36
CA MET A 167 9.93 -14.77 6.13
C MET A 167 9.19 -15.78 7.02
N GLY A 168 9.60 -17.06 7.01
CA GLY A 168 9.02 -18.12 7.83
C GLY A 168 7.85 -18.87 7.20
N LEU A 169 7.52 -18.62 5.93
CA LEU A 169 6.48 -19.38 5.21
C LEU A 169 7.04 -20.73 4.79
N ARG A 170 6.48 -21.82 5.36
CA ARG A 170 6.96 -23.19 5.12
C ARG A 170 5.95 -24.10 4.43
N ASP A 171 4.66 -23.77 4.49
CA ASP A 171 3.65 -24.58 3.83
C ASP A 171 3.61 -24.30 2.32
N LYS A 172 3.30 -25.35 1.56
CA LYS A 172 3.32 -25.31 0.09
C LYS A 172 2.31 -24.32 -0.49
N GLU A 173 1.16 -24.17 0.16
CA GLU A 173 0.07 -23.34 -0.35
C GLU A 173 0.44 -21.86 -0.26
N ARG A 174 0.85 -21.37 0.92
CA ARG A 174 1.29 -19.99 1.12
C ARG A 174 2.55 -19.67 0.35
N MET A 175 3.48 -20.62 0.23
CA MET A 175 4.65 -20.47 -0.63
C MET A 175 4.22 -20.16 -2.08
N THR A 176 3.24 -20.91 -2.59
CA THR A 176 2.72 -20.72 -3.96
C THR A 176 1.99 -19.37 -4.10
N GLN A 177 1.19 -18.99 -3.11
CA GLN A 177 0.50 -17.69 -3.08
C GLN A 177 1.51 -16.53 -3.05
N MET A 178 2.50 -16.60 -2.18
CA MET A 178 3.53 -15.59 -1.99
C MET A 178 4.39 -15.40 -3.26
N VAL A 179 4.79 -16.49 -3.92
CA VAL A 179 5.49 -16.42 -5.22
C VAL A 179 4.63 -15.69 -6.25
N ARG A 180 3.34 -16.02 -6.34
CA ARG A 180 2.41 -15.38 -7.28
C ARG A 180 2.23 -13.89 -6.97
N ILE A 181 2.10 -13.52 -5.70
CA ILE A 181 1.96 -12.12 -5.25
C ILE A 181 3.21 -11.33 -5.63
N MET A 182 4.41 -11.80 -5.24
CA MET A 182 5.66 -11.13 -5.56
C MET A 182 5.85 -10.93 -7.07
N LYS A 183 5.57 -11.95 -7.89
CA LYS A 183 5.70 -11.82 -9.35
C LYS A 183 4.71 -10.84 -9.96
N ARG A 184 3.48 -10.77 -9.45
CA ARG A 184 2.45 -9.83 -9.92
C ARG A 184 2.79 -8.39 -9.51
N ILE A 185 3.27 -8.18 -8.28
CA ILE A 185 3.74 -6.86 -7.83
C ILE A 185 4.97 -6.43 -8.63
N TYR A 186 5.96 -7.32 -8.81
CA TYR A 186 7.13 -7.02 -9.65
C TYR A 186 6.75 -6.65 -11.08
N ARG A 187 5.80 -7.38 -11.67
CA ARG A 187 5.28 -7.04 -12.99
C ARG A 187 4.64 -5.66 -12.99
N CYS A 188 3.78 -5.35 -12.03
CA CYS A 188 3.17 -4.02 -11.88
C CYS A 188 4.23 -2.92 -11.76
N PHE A 189 5.20 -3.11 -10.86
CA PHE A 189 6.32 -2.21 -10.62
C PHE A 189 7.06 -1.88 -11.92
N ARG A 190 7.42 -2.90 -12.71
CA ARG A 190 8.15 -2.71 -13.98
C ARG A 190 7.26 -2.13 -15.07
N ASP A 191 6.06 -2.67 -15.26
CA ASP A 191 5.15 -2.27 -16.34
C ASP A 191 4.67 -0.81 -16.18
N LYS A 192 4.76 -0.24 -14.96
CA LYS A 192 4.36 1.13 -14.63
C LYS A 192 5.50 2.08 -14.25
N ASP A 193 6.76 1.67 -14.44
CA ASP A 193 7.93 2.47 -14.06
C ASP A 193 7.86 3.00 -12.61
N ALA A 194 7.47 2.11 -11.69
CA ALA A 194 7.49 2.43 -10.27
C ALA A 194 8.95 2.53 -9.76
N LEU A 195 9.19 3.45 -8.83
CA LEU A 195 10.44 3.57 -8.07
C LEU A 195 10.36 2.80 -6.75
N GLN A 196 9.16 2.74 -6.16
CA GLN A 196 8.85 2.01 -4.94
C GLN A 196 7.46 1.39 -5.02
N ALA A 197 7.34 0.15 -4.57
CA ALA A 197 6.07 -0.47 -4.21
C ALA A 197 6.23 -1.11 -2.83
N GLU A 198 5.44 -0.68 -1.86
CA GLU A 198 5.48 -1.19 -0.49
C GLU A 198 4.11 -1.74 -0.11
N ILE A 199 4.09 -2.96 0.41
CA ILE A 199 2.92 -3.64 0.95
C ILE A 199 3.15 -3.86 2.44
N ASN A 200 2.47 -3.09 3.27
CA ASN A 200 2.69 -3.10 4.72
C ASN A 200 1.41 -2.78 5.52
N PRO A 201 0.66 -3.79 5.99
CA PRO A 201 1.02 -5.20 5.99
C PRO A 201 0.55 -5.96 4.73
N LEU A 202 1.35 -6.93 4.32
CA LEU A 202 0.86 -8.12 3.63
C LEU A 202 0.39 -9.11 4.72
N ALA A 203 -0.91 -9.32 4.84
CA ALA A 203 -1.47 -10.13 5.91
C ALA A 203 -1.73 -11.56 5.47
N GLN A 204 -1.57 -12.47 6.43
CA GLN A 204 -2.17 -13.79 6.37
C GLN A 204 -3.48 -13.76 7.14
N VAL A 205 -4.57 -14.09 6.46
CA VAL A 205 -5.91 -14.09 7.05
C VAL A 205 -6.39 -15.51 7.36
N ASN A 206 -7.51 -15.62 8.08
CA ASN A 206 -8.16 -16.90 8.33
C ASN A 206 -8.36 -17.73 7.06
N GLY A 207 -8.14 -19.04 7.17
CA GLY A 207 -8.03 -19.93 6.02
C GLY A 207 -6.67 -19.91 5.30
N GLY A 208 -5.68 -19.16 5.82
CA GLY A 208 -4.30 -19.18 5.35
C GLY A 208 -4.04 -18.41 4.05
N LYS A 209 -4.99 -17.58 3.60
CA LYS A 209 -4.84 -16.74 2.41
C LYS A 209 -3.92 -15.55 2.69
N LEU A 210 -3.14 -15.15 1.69
CA LEU A 210 -2.34 -13.92 1.74
C LEU A 210 -3.06 -12.78 1.02
N ILE A 211 -3.12 -11.60 1.65
CA ILE A 211 -3.81 -10.41 1.14
C ILE A 211 -3.00 -9.14 1.44
N CYS A 212 -2.96 -8.21 0.48
CA CYS A 212 -2.30 -6.92 0.65
C CYS A 212 -3.26 -5.95 1.33
N LEU A 213 -3.08 -5.71 2.64
CA LEU A 213 -3.99 -4.86 3.40
C LEU A 213 -3.69 -3.38 3.26
N ASP A 214 -2.45 -3.00 2.97
CA ASP A 214 -2.07 -1.63 2.64
C ASP A 214 -1.05 -1.67 1.51
N ALA A 215 -1.04 -0.62 0.70
CA ALA A 215 -0.14 -0.48 -0.43
C ALA A 215 0.24 0.98 -0.65
N LYS A 216 1.54 1.23 -0.81
CA LYS A 216 2.11 2.52 -1.16
C LYS A 216 2.94 2.38 -2.43
N PHE A 217 2.68 3.24 -3.41
CA PHE A 217 3.42 3.28 -4.66
C PHE A 217 3.99 4.67 -4.90
N ASN A 218 5.20 4.69 -5.44
CA ASN A 218 5.86 5.88 -5.97
C ASN A 218 6.36 5.57 -7.38
N PHE A 219 6.12 6.47 -8.33
CA PHE A 219 6.46 6.34 -9.74
C PHE A 219 7.52 7.34 -10.18
N ASP A 220 8.27 6.99 -11.23
CA ASP A 220 9.24 7.87 -11.85
C ASP A 220 8.53 8.96 -12.67
N ASP A 221 8.68 10.22 -12.24
CA ASP A 221 8.09 11.37 -12.90
C ASP A 221 8.56 11.51 -14.35
N ASN A 222 9.78 11.08 -14.65
CA ASN A 222 10.34 11.09 -16.00
C ASN A 222 9.69 10.07 -16.93
N ALA A 223 8.96 9.08 -16.40
CA ALA A 223 8.29 8.06 -17.19
C ALA A 223 6.80 8.35 -17.41
N LEU A 224 6.24 9.39 -16.77
CA LEU A 224 4.79 9.68 -16.83
C LEU A 224 4.29 9.97 -18.26
N TYR A 225 5.15 10.49 -19.15
CA TYR A 225 4.79 10.76 -20.55
C TYR A 225 4.33 9.50 -21.31
N ARG A 226 4.75 8.30 -20.88
CA ARG A 226 4.35 7.01 -21.48
C ARG A 226 3.33 6.23 -20.65
N HIS A 227 2.89 6.80 -19.53
CA HIS A 227 1.88 6.21 -18.63
C HIS A 227 0.75 7.20 -18.35
N PRO A 228 -0.11 7.49 -19.35
CA PRO A 228 -1.24 8.39 -19.16
C PRO A 228 -2.16 7.90 -18.03
N ASP A 229 -2.33 6.58 -17.89
CA ASP A 229 -3.17 5.97 -16.86
C ASP A 229 -2.60 6.15 -15.44
N VAL A 230 -1.28 6.25 -15.28
CA VAL A 230 -0.65 6.57 -14.00
C VAL A 230 -0.75 8.07 -13.74
N ASN A 231 -0.50 8.92 -14.75
CA ASN A 231 -0.57 10.37 -14.63
C ASN A 231 -1.98 10.86 -14.24
N GLU A 232 -3.04 10.18 -14.70
CA GLU A 232 -4.43 10.44 -14.29
C GLU A 232 -4.69 10.20 -12.78
N LEU A 233 -3.83 9.44 -12.10
CA LEU A 233 -3.94 9.19 -10.65
C LEU A 233 -3.37 10.32 -9.80
N ARG A 234 -2.65 11.29 -10.40
CA ARG A 234 -1.99 12.38 -9.68
C ARG A 234 -3.00 13.22 -8.90
N ASP A 235 -2.73 13.40 -7.61
CA ASP A 235 -3.52 14.27 -6.76
C ASP A 235 -2.71 15.51 -6.37
N LEU A 236 -3.00 16.63 -7.03
CA LEU A 236 -2.32 17.91 -6.80
C LEU A 236 -2.60 18.48 -5.40
N ASP A 237 -3.68 18.06 -4.74
CA ASP A 237 -3.99 18.51 -3.38
C ASP A 237 -3.01 17.98 -2.33
N GLU A 238 -2.31 16.89 -2.65
CA GLU A 238 -1.31 16.26 -1.78
C GLU A 238 0.11 16.81 -2.00
N GLU A 239 0.30 17.68 -2.99
CA GLU A 239 1.56 18.32 -3.32
C GLU A 239 1.65 19.72 -2.69
N ASP A 240 2.84 20.35 -2.68
CA ASP A 240 2.96 21.75 -2.29
C ASP A 240 2.41 22.64 -3.42
N PRO A 241 1.49 23.58 -3.15
CA PRO A 241 0.96 24.47 -4.19
C PRO A 241 2.03 25.19 -5.02
N LYS A 242 3.19 25.52 -4.42
CA LYS A 242 4.31 26.14 -5.11
C LYS A 242 5.03 25.18 -6.05
N GLU A 243 5.16 23.91 -5.66
CA GLU A 243 5.73 22.86 -6.53
C GLU A 243 4.79 22.58 -7.70
N VAL A 244 3.47 22.58 -7.47
CA VAL A 244 2.47 22.44 -8.53
C VAL A 244 2.58 23.60 -9.53
N GLU A 245 2.62 24.85 -9.05
CA GLU A 245 2.79 26.04 -9.89
C GLU A 245 4.10 26.00 -10.68
N ALA A 246 5.23 25.69 -10.03
CA ALA A 246 6.52 25.56 -10.68
C ALA A 246 6.51 24.49 -11.79
N SER A 247 5.92 23.31 -11.51
CA SER A 247 5.80 22.23 -12.49
C SER A 247 4.98 22.62 -13.72
N GLY A 248 3.95 23.46 -13.55
CA GLY A 248 3.16 24.02 -14.66
C GLY A 248 3.95 24.93 -15.59
N HIS A 249 5.09 25.45 -15.12
CA HIS A 249 6.03 26.28 -15.87
C HIS A 249 7.32 25.54 -16.26
N GLY A 250 7.45 24.24 -15.93
CA GLY A 250 8.65 23.45 -16.17
C GLY A 250 9.84 23.85 -15.29
N LEU A 251 9.57 24.37 -14.09
CA LEU A 251 10.54 24.84 -13.10
C LEU A 251 10.67 23.88 -11.91
#